data_AF-A0A8H7EXC9-F1
#
_entry.id   AF-A0A8H7EXC9-F1
#
_cell.length_a   1.000
_cell.length_b   1.000
_cell.length_c   1.000
_cell.angle_alpha   90.00
_cell.angle_beta   90.00
_cell.angle_gamma   90.00
#
_symmetry.space_group_name_H-M   'P 1'
#
loop_
_entity.id
_entity.type
_entity.pdbx_description
1 polymer ?
#
loop_
_entity_poly.entity_id
_entity_poly.type
_entity_poly.pdbx_seq_one_letter_code
_entity_poly.pdbx_strand_id
1 'polypeptide(L)'
;MGGSGTSGSLRFVSSDTDESFVATFGVHNYKRWCDIVTNLTNEQTALVINQEYYGVPIRDQARENQLTSYNVANAKGRRPISSSDKCFIRPPSQKS
;
A
#
# COMPACT_ATOMS: atom_id res chain seq x y z
N MET A 1 5.95 12.23 7.39
CA MET A 1 5.49 13.09 6.29
C MET A 1 5.23 14.48 6.84
N GLY A 2 5.64 15.54 6.14
CA GLY A 2 5.46 16.92 6.62
C GLY A 2 4.02 17.44 6.58
N GLY A 3 3.14 16.78 5.83
CA GLY A 3 1.73 17.12 5.69
C GLY A 3 0.95 16.10 4.85
N SER A 4 -0.32 16.40 4.58
CA SER A 4 -1.17 15.63 3.66
C SER A 4 -0.69 15.78 2.20
N GLY A 5 -0.92 14.75 1.38
CA GLY A 5 -0.60 14.76 -0.06
C GLY A 5 0.63 13.96 -0.45
N THR A 6 1.17 13.14 0.45
CA THR A 6 2.35 12.30 0.17
C THR A 6 2.21 10.89 0.77
N SER A 7 3.12 10.00 0.40
CA SER A 7 3.12 8.58 0.78
C SER A 7 4.53 7.99 0.80
N GLY A 8 4.66 6.88 1.51
CA GLY A 8 5.85 6.02 1.51
C GLY A 8 5.46 4.59 1.15
N SER A 9 6.38 3.89 0.50
CA SER A 9 6.19 2.50 0.06
C SER A 9 7.28 1.59 0.63
N LEU A 10 6.89 0.40 1.06
CA LEU A 10 7.77 -0.66 1.54
C LEU A 10 7.63 -1.87 0.63
N ARG A 11 8.75 -2.39 0.10
CA ARG A 11 8.78 -3.62 -0.70
C ARG A 11 9.30 -4.78 0.13
N PHE A 12 8.56 -5.88 0.11
CA PHE A 12 8.95 -7.14 0.70
C PHE A 12 9.15 -8.17 -0.39
N VAL A 13 10.22 -8.94 -0.28
CA VAL A 13 10.58 -10.01 -1.21
C VAL A 13 10.85 -11.26 -0.39
N SER A 14 10.19 -12.36 -0.71
CA SER A 14 10.54 -13.68 -0.21
C SER A 14 11.39 -14.38 -1.26
N SER A 15 12.68 -14.57 -0.96
CA SER A 15 13.62 -15.29 -1.81
C SER A 15 13.23 -16.76 -2.00
N ASP A 16 12.58 -17.34 -1.00
CA ASP A 16 12.31 -18.78 -0.94
C ASP A 16 11.10 -19.17 -1.79
N THR A 17 10.12 -18.28 -1.91
CA THR A 17 8.88 -18.52 -2.66
C THR A 17 8.81 -17.73 -3.96
N ASP A 18 9.81 -16.90 -4.26
CA ASP A 18 9.83 -15.96 -5.38
C ASP A 18 8.54 -15.11 -5.42
N GLU A 19 8.16 -14.59 -4.25
CA GLU A 19 6.99 -13.72 -4.08
C GLU A 19 7.42 -12.35 -3.63
N SER A 20 6.78 -11.32 -4.17
CA SER A 20 7.01 -9.95 -3.73
C SER A 20 5.73 -9.14 -3.70
N PHE A 21 5.71 -8.15 -2.81
CA PHE A 21 4.65 -7.16 -2.72
C PHE A 21 5.18 -5.81 -2.25
N VAL A 22 4.47 -4.75 -2.63
CA VAL A 22 4.68 -3.39 -2.13
C VAL A 22 3.45 -2.99 -1.34
N ALA A 23 3.67 -2.52 -0.11
CA ALA A 23 2.65 -1.87 0.70
C ALA A 23 2.92 -0.37 0.72
N THR A 24 1.92 0.42 0.33
CA THR A 24 2.01 1.88 0.27
C THR A 24 1.07 2.50 1.28
N PHE A 25 1.59 3.45 2.07
CA PHE A 25 0.84 4.15 3.11
C PHE A 25 1.00 5.64 2.92
N GLY A 26 -0.09 6.40 3.05
CA GLY A 26 -0.02 7.85 2.93
C GLY A 26 -1.21 8.56 3.56
N VAL A 27 -1.23 9.87 3.36
CA VAL A 27 -2.34 10.75 3.74
C VAL A 27 -2.76 11.51 2.50
N HIS A 28 -4.03 11.41 2.12
CA HIS A 28 -4.63 12.12 1.00
C HIS A 28 -5.86 12.88 1.50
N ASN A 29 -5.94 14.18 1.20
CA ASN A 29 -6.97 15.09 1.70
C ASN A 29 -7.26 14.88 3.21
N TYR A 30 -6.19 14.90 4.01
CA TYR A 30 -6.21 14.75 5.48
C TYR A 30 -6.75 13.43 6.03
N LYS A 31 -7.00 12.44 5.17
CA LYS A 31 -7.37 11.08 5.57
C LYS A 31 -6.29 10.09 5.16
N ARG A 32 -6.05 9.12 6.04
CA ARG A 32 -5.20 7.96 5.77
C ARG A 32 -5.70 7.20 4.55
N TRP A 33 -4.77 6.63 3.80
CA TRP A 33 -5.04 5.69 2.72
C TRP A 33 -3.95 4.64 2.67
N CYS A 34 -4.27 3.49 2.09
CA CYS A 34 -3.24 2.52 1.72
C CYS A 34 -3.67 1.57 0.62
N ASP A 35 -2.67 0.92 0.03
CA ASP A 35 -2.84 -0.06 -1.03
C ASP A 35 -1.70 -1.11 -0.96
N ILE A 36 -1.95 -2.27 -1.56
CA ILE A 36 -1.02 -3.40 -1.65
C ILE A 36 -0.95 -3.86 -3.10
N VAL A 37 0.26 -3.87 -3.64
CA VAL A 37 0.54 -4.38 -4.99
C VAL A 37 1.30 -5.69 -4.88
N THR A 38 0.74 -6.76 -5.44
CA THR A 38 1.36 -8.09 -5.52
C THR A 38 1.72 -8.42 -6.97
N ASN A 39 2.36 -9.58 -7.18
CA ASN A 39 2.71 -10.08 -8.52
C ASN A 39 3.59 -9.09 -9.30
N LEU A 40 4.56 -8.51 -8.60
CA LEU A 40 5.43 -7.48 -9.16
C LEU A 40 6.40 -8.09 -10.18
N THR A 41 6.67 -7.36 -11.26
CA THR A 41 7.83 -7.65 -12.11
C THR A 41 9.12 -7.14 -11.46
N ASN A 42 10.27 -7.51 -12.02
CA ASN A 42 11.59 -7.10 -11.50
C ASN A 42 11.80 -5.58 -11.55
N GLU A 43 11.16 -4.90 -12.51
CA GLU A 43 11.25 -3.46 -12.74
C GLU A 43 10.33 -2.67 -11.80
N GLN A 44 9.31 -3.32 -11.24
CA GLN A 44 8.33 -2.73 -10.33
C GLN A 44 8.87 -2.62 -8.90
N THR A 45 9.90 -1.81 -8.75
CA THR A 45 10.47 -1.44 -7.45
C THR A 45 9.51 -0.56 -6.65
N ALA A 46 9.72 -0.43 -5.33
CA ALA A 46 8.93 0.49 -4.50
C ALA A 46 9.00 1.95 -4.97
N LEU A 47 10.11 2.36 -5.60
CA LEU A 47 10.23 3.70 -6.16
C LEU A 47 9.23 3.92 -7.29
N VAL A 48 9.21 3.00 -8.26
CA VAL A 48 8.28 3.02 -9.40
C VAL A 48 6.83 2.98 -8.90
N ILE A 49 6.50 2.01 -8.04
CA ILE A 49 5.15 1.84 -7.51
C ILE A 49 4.69 3.07 -6.70
N ASN A 50 5.54 3.68 -5.87
CA ASN A 50 5.14 4.87 -5.10
C ASN A 50 4.81 6.07 -6.01
N GLN A 51 5.54 6.22 -7.12
CA GLN A 51 5.32 7.30 -8.07
C GLN A 51 4.02 7.12 -8.88
N GLU A 52 3.61 5.87 -9.15
CA GLU A 52 2.36 5.59 -9.87
C GLU A 52 1.10 6.13 -9.17
N TYR A 53 1.11 6.29 -7.83
CA TYR A 53 -0.03 6.87 -7.07
C TYR A 53 -0.22 8.38 -7.26
N TYR A 54 0.54 9.03 -8.14
CA TYR A 54 0.45 10.46 -8.45
C TYR A 54 0.45 10.72 -9.96
N GLY A 55 -0.27 9.89 -10.74
CA GLY A 55 -0.34 10.07 -12.18
C GLY A 55 -0.82 8.86 -12.99
N VAL A 56 -0.95 7.68 -12.38
CA VAL A 56 -1.56 6.52 -13.03
C VAL A 56 -3.00 6.36 -12.54
N PRO A 57 -4.02 6.46 -13.42
CA PRO A 57 -5.43 6.56 -13.00
C PRO A 57 -5.91 5.47 -12.03
N ILE A 58 -5.49 4.22 -12.24
CA ILE A 58 -5.90 3.11 -11.37
C ILE A 58 -5.35 3.24 -9.94
N ARG A 59 -4.16 3.83 -9.79
CA ARG A 59 -3.49 4.03 -8.51
C ARG A 59 -3.91 5.33 -7.84
N ASP A 60 -4.16 6.37 -8.64
CA ASP A 60 -4.79 7.60 -8.16
C ASP A 60 -6.13 7.29 -7.50
N GLN A 61 -6.97 6.48 -8.17
CA GLN A 61 -8.24 6.03 -7.60
C GLN A 61 -8.06 5.24 -6.30
N ALA A 62 -7.06 4.36 -6.21
CA ALA A 62 -6.77 3.59 -4.99
C ALA A 62 -6.40 4.51 -3.81
N ARG A 63 -5.58 5.54 -4.05
CA ARG A 63 -5.25 6.59 -3.07
C ARG A 63 -6.49 7.39 -2.66
N GLU A 64 -7.32 7.77 -3.62
CA GLU A 64 -8.52 8.61 -3.41
C GLU A 64 -9.63 7.90 -2.64
N ASN A 65 -9.66 6.57 -2.67
CA ASN A 65 -10.60 5.77 -1.88
C ASN A 65 -10.39 5.89 -0.36
N GLN A 66 -9.23 6.39 0.10
CA GLN A 66 -8.95 6.65 1.53
C GLN A 66 -9.23 5.44 2.44
N LEU A 67 -8.88 4.24 1.96
CA LEU A 67 -9.17 3.00 2.65
C LEU A 67 -8.44 2.92 3.99
N THR A 68 -9.15 2.44 5.01
CA THR A 68 -8.62 2.18 6.35
C THR A 68 -8.05 0.78 6.49
N SER A 69 -8.43 -0.10 5.56
CA SER A 69 -8.06 -1.51 5.51
C SER A 69 -8.12 -2.00 4.07
N TYR A 70 -7.06 -2.64 3.59
CA TYR A 70 -7.03 -3.29 2.28
C TYR A 70 -6.35 -4.66 2.38
N ASN A 71 -6.82 -5.61 1.57
CA ASN A 71 -6.26 -6.94 1.45
C ASN A 71 -6.41 -7.44 0.01
N VAL A 72 -5.41 -8.16 -0.46
CA VAL A 72 -5.36 -8.75 -1.81
C VAL A 72 -4.61 -10.08 -1.74
N ALA A 73 -4.98 -11.03 -2.58
CA ALA A 73 -4.23 -12.27 -2.76
C ALA A 73 -3.31 -12.15 -3.98
N ASN A 74 -2.12 -12.72 -3.90
CA ASN A 74 -1.25 -12.87 -5.06
C ASN A 74 -1.75 -14.00 -5.99
N ALA A 75 -1.09 -14.19 -7.13
CA ALA A 75 -1.46 -15.20 -8.12
C ALA A 75 -1.35 -16.65 -7.59
N LYS A 76 -0.52 -16.87 -6.55
CA LYS A 76 -0.37 -18.16 -5.86
C LYS A 76 -1.43 -18.35 -4.75
N GLY A 77 -2.39 -17.44 -4.62
CA GLY A 77 -3.46 -17.49 -3.61
C GLY A 77 -3.05 -17.04 -2.21
N ARG A 78 -1.79 -16.64 -2.01
CA ARG A 78 -1.30 -16.14 -0.72
C ARG A 78 -1.76 -14.70 -0.50
N ARG A 79 -2.32 -14.44 0.68
CA ARG A 79 -2.56 -13.09 1.16
C ARG A 79 -1.30 -12.61 1.88
N PRO A 80 -0.56 -11.61 1.36
CA PRO A 80 0.69 -11.17 1.98
C PRO A 80 0.46 -10.57 3.38
N ILE A 81 -0.76 -10.08 3.59
CA ILE A 81 -1.23 -9.46 4.81
C ILE A 81 -2.50 -10.21 5.26
N SER A 82 -2.48 -10.77 6.47
CA SER A 82 -3.57 -11.57 7.04
C SER A 82 -4.87 -10.77 7.12
N SER A 83 -6.03 -11.44 7.09
CA SER A 83 -7.34 -10.80 7.28
C SER A 83 -7.51 -10.14 8.65
N SER A 84 -6.75 -10.60 9.67
CA SER A 84 -6.61 -9.99 10.99
C SER A 84 -5.72 -8.74 10.98
N ASP A 85 -4.79 -8.66 10.03
CA ASP A 85 -3.70 -7.67 9.98
C ASP A 85 -3.76 -6.85 8.71
N LYS A 86 -4.96 -6.61 8.15
CA LYS A 86 -5.16 -5.75 6.95
C LYS A 86 -4.27 -4.52 7.04
N CYS A 87 -3.94 -3.89 5.91
CA CYS A 87 -3.27 -2.60 5.93
C CYS A 87 -4.06 -1.58 6.78
N PHE A 88 -3.74 -1.50 8.08
CA PHE A 88 -4.61 -0.96 9.11
C PHE A 88 -3.89 0.20 9.74
N ILE A 89 -4.30 1.40 9.33
CA ILE A 89 -3.76 2.63 9.87
C ILE A 89 -4.62 2.98 11.08
N ARG A 90 -4.09 2.71 12.28
CA ARG A 90 -4.76 3.10 13.53
C ARG A 90 -5.01 4.61 13.52
N PRO A 91 -6.22 5.08 13.87
CA PRO A 91 -6.41 6.50 14.10
C PRO A 91 -5.47 6.95 15.23
N PRO A 92 -4.95 8.20 15.19
CA PRO A 92 -4.23 8.75 16.31
C PRO A 92 -5.10 8.65 17.56
N SER A 93 -4.53 8.14 18.65
CA SER A 93 -5.14 8.16 19.97
C SER A 93 -5.52 9.61 20.28
N GLN A 94 -6.82 9.89 20.41
CA GLN A 94 -7.31 11.15 20.94
C GLN A 94 -6.86 11.18 22.41
N LYS A 95 -5.76 11.88 22.71
CA LYS A 95 -5.43 12.19 24.09
C LYS A 95 -6.49 13.18 24.58
N SER A 96 -7.29 12.76 25.56
CA SER A 96 -8.15 13.62 26.37
C SER A 96 -7.33 14.60 27.19
#